data_AF-A0A1B4LK69-F1
#
_entry.id   AF-A0A1B4LK69-F1
#
_cell.length_a   1.000
_cell.length_b   1.000
_cell.length_c   1.000
_cell.angle_alpha   90.00
_cell.angle_beta   90.00
_cell.angle_gamma   90.00
#
_symmetry.space_group_name_H-M   'P 1'
#
loop_
_entity.id
_entity.type
_entity.pdbx_description
1 polymer ?
#
loop_
_entity_poly.entity_id
_entity_poly.type
_entity_poly.pdbx_seq_one_letter_code
_entity_poly.pdbx_strand_id
1 'polypeptide(L)'
;MKTLTFRQFAGLAAAGAIAVVPVAALAHGKLESAVPASGAIVDAAPDALRLTFNEDLEPTFSTIKVTDASGTSIGKERAKVDAANPRVMTVAVPKLASGVYAVQWAVMTSDSHKTKGTYVFRVK
;
A
#
# COMPACT_ATOMS: atom_id res chain seq x y z
N MET A 1 -47.46 -66.24 8.60
CA MET A 1 -47.17 -65.84 10.01
C MET A 1 -45.68 -65.99 10.28
N LYS A 2 -44.99 -64.85 10.48
CA LYS A 2 -43.78 -64.61 11.31
C LYS A 2 -43.09 -63.34 10.78
N THR A 3 -43.37 -62.22 11.43
CA THR A 3 -42.57 -60.98 11.39
C THR A 3 -41.26 -61.16 12.13
N LEU A 4 -40.17 -60.48 11.72
CA LEU A 4 -39.05 -60.00 12.58
C LEU A 4 -38.07 -59.07 11.80
N THR A 5 -38.21 -57.76 12.07
CA THR A 5 -37.20 -56.69 12.31
C THR A 5 -35.89 -56.50 11.51
N PHE A 6 -35.80 -55.30 10.92
CA PHE A 6 -34.70 -54.30 10.83
C PHE A 6 -33.26 -54.70 11.24
N ARG A 7 -32.27 -54.43 10.35
CA ARG A 7 -31.09 -53.57 10.62
C ARG A 7 -30.14 -53.37 9.41
N GLN A 8 -29.89 -52.08 9.11
CA GLN A 8 -28.64 -51.43 8.63
C GLN A 8 -28.10 -51.80 7.23
N PHE A 9 -27.63 -50.90 6.36
CA PHE A 9 -27.15 -49.52 6.46
C PHE A 9 -27.61 -48.70 5.25
N ALA A 10 -28.21 -47.53 5.47
CA ALA A 10 -28.29 -46.50 4.45
C ALA A 10 -26.91 -45.86 4.31
N GLY A 11 -26.16 -46.23 3.27
CA GLY A 11 -24.90 -45.59 2.91
C GLY A 11 -25.15 -44.37 2.02
N LEU A 12 -25.63 -43.27 2.57
CA LEU A 12 -25.62 -41.98 1.88
C LEU A 12 -24.19 -41.43 1.96
N ALA A 13 -23.38 -41.66 0.93
CA ALA A 13 -22.09 -40.99 0.79
C ALA A 13 -22.33 -39.52 0.41
N ALA A 14 -22.58 -38.68 1.42
CA ALA A 14 -22.54 -37.24 1.27
C ALA A 14 -21.07 -36.82 1.16
N ALA A 15 -20.55 -36.75 -0.06
CA ALA A 15 -19.28 -36.09 -0.35
C ALA A 15 -19.45 -34.59 -0.05
N GLY A 16 -19.04 -34.15 1.13
CA GLY A 16 -19.03 -32.75 1.51
C GLY A 16 -18.04 -31.99 0.64
N ALA A 17 -18.53 -31.21 -0.31
CA ALA A 17 -17.73 -30.26 -1.05
C ALA A 17 -17.28 -29.14 -0.09
N ILE A 18 -16.01 -29.14 0.30
CA ILE A 18 -15.41 -28.01 1.00
C ILE A 18 -15.27 -26.88 -0.02
N ALA A 19 -16.17 -25.90 0.06
CA ALA A 19 -16.02 -24.66 -0.69
C ALA A 19 -14.82 -23.90 -0.12
N VAL A 20 -13.70 -23.90 -0.85
CA VAL A 20 -12.58 -23.01 -0.55
C VAL A 20 -13.00 -21.61 -0.98
N VAL A 21 -13.44 -20.79 -0.03
CA VAL A 21 -13.68 -19.36 -0.27
C VAL A 21 -12.30 -18.68 -0.34
N PRO A 22 -11.91 -18.07 -1.46
CA PRO A 22 -10.65 -17.33 -1.51
C PRO A 22 -10.75 -16.15 -0.54
N VAL A 23 -9.92 -16.16 0.51
CA VAL A 23 -9.71 -14.98 1.35
C VAL A 23 -9.08 -13.93 0.45
N ALA A 24 -9.74 -12.78 0.28
CA ALA A 24 -9.18 -11.67 -0.47
C ALA A 24 -7.85 -11.26 0.18
N ALA A 25 -6.74 -11.46 -0.52
CA ALA A 25 -5.44 -10.96 -0.09
C ALA A 25 -5.49 -9.42 -0.18
N LEU A 26 -5.56 -8.76 0.98
CA LEU A 26 -5.36 -7.32 1.05
C LEU A 26 -3.89 -7.04 0.69
N ALA A 27 -3.65 -6.16 -0.30
CA ALA A 27 -2.29 -5.78 -0.64
C ALA A 27 -1.68 -4.98 0.51
N HIS A 28 -0.77 -5.61 1.26
CA HIS A 28 0.01 -4.96 2.32
C HIS A 28 0.78 -3.75 1.79
N GLY A 29 0.97 -2.73 2.63
CA GLY A 29 1.75 -1.53 2.27
C GLY A 29 1.27 -0.83 0.99
N LYS A 30 -0.04 -0.78 0.75
CA LYS A 30 -0.66 -0.08 -0.40
C LYS A 30 -0.75 1.41 -0.11
N LEU A 31 -0.32 2.23 -1.06
CA LEU A 31 -0.56 3.67 -1.05
C LEU A 31 -2.07 3.95 -1.16
N GLU A 32 -2.63 4.65 -0.18
CA GLU A 32 -4.04 5.06 -0.15
C GLU A 32 -4.23 6.49 -0.65
N SER A 33 -3.36 7.40 -0.24
CA SER A 33 -3.42 8.79 -0.67
C SER A 33 -2.03 9.44 -0.69
N ALA A 34 -1.91 10.51 -1.47
CA ALA A 34 -0.71 11.32 -1.54
C ALA A 34 -1.05 12.80 -1.65
N VAL A 35 -0.17 13.65 -1.13
CA VAL A 35 -0.20 15.10 -1.30
C VAL A 35 1.18 15.54 -1.83
N PRO A 36 1.26 16.07 -3.06
CA PRO A 36 0.20 16.11 -4.08
C PRO A 36 -0.30 14.72 -4.51
N ALA A 37 -1.54 14.64 -4.98
CA ALA A 37 -2.12 13.38 -5.43
C ALA A 37 -1.47 12.88 -6.74
N SER A 38 -1.59 11.58 -7.00
CA SER A 38 -1.15 11.00 -8.27
C SER A 38 -1.84 11.67 -9.45
N GLY A 39 -1.06 12.15 -10.41
CA GLY A 39 -1.54 12.87 -11.60
C GLY A 39 -1.95 14.33 -11.32
N ALA A 40 -1.81 14.83 -10.09
CA ALA A 40 -2.22 16.19 -9.77
C ALA A 40 -1.39 17.24 -10.52
N ILE A 41 -2.05 18.33 -10.92
CA ILE A 41 -1.42 19.56 -11.40
C ILE A 41 -1.68 20.63 -10.34
N VAL A 42 -0.63 21.10 -9.69
CA VAL A 42 -0.72 22.08 -8.59
C VAL A 42 -0.09 23.41 -9.00
N ASP A 43 -0.64 24.52 -8.50
CA ASP A 43 -0.06 25.85 -8.75
C ASP A 43 1.26 26.05 -7.98
N ALA A 44 1.37 25.44 -6.80
CA ALA A 44 2.58 25.39 -6.00
C ALA A 44 2.70 24.04 -5.30
N ALA A 45 3.92 23.53 -5.17
CA ALA A 45 4.19 22.34 -4.36
C ALA A 45 4.15 22.68 -2.86
N PRO A 46 3.71 21.74 -2.00
CA PRO A 46 3.89 21.88 -0.56
C PRO A 46 5.37 21.79 -0.16
N ASP A 47 5.71 22.24 1.04
CA ASP A 47 7.08 22.12 1.59
C ASP A 47 7.48 20.67 1.90
N ALA A 48 6.50 19.77 1.99
CA ALA A 48 6.72 18.34 2.16
C ALA A 48 5.69 17.54 1.36
N LEU A 49 6.15 16.44 0.76
CA LEU A 49 5.25 15.42 0.23
C LEU A 49 4.76 14.56 1.38
N ARG A 50 3.48 14.17 1.33
CA ARG A 50 2.86 13.29 2.35
C ARG A 50 2.19 12.12 1.67
N LEU A 51 2.57 10.90 2.05
CA LEU A 51 2.00 9.65 1.56
C LEU A 51 1.33 8.93 2.74
N THR A 52 0.12 8.42 2.52
CA THR A 52 -0.63 7.63 3.51
C THR A 52 -0.84 6.22 2.97
N PHE A 53 -0.56 5.23 3.80
CA PHE A 53 -0.65 3.82 3.47
C PHE A 53 -1.78 3.14 4.26
N ASN A 54 -2.18 1.95 3.83
CA ASN A 54 -3.22 1.17 4.51
C ASN A 54 -2.76 0.52 5.82
N GLU A 55 -1.45 0.52 6.09
CA GLU A 55 -0.83 -0.19 7.21
C GLU A 55 0.33 0.60 7.81
N ASP A 56 0.67 0.24 9.03
CA ASP A 56 1.75 0.86 9.79
C ASP A 56 3.10 0.48 9.18
N LEU A 57 3.94 1.50 9.00
CA LEU A 57 5.23 1.39 8.35
C LEU A 57 6.35 1.20 9.38
N GLU A 58 7.32 0.38 9.02
CA GLU A 58 8.60 0.30 9.71
C GLU A 58 9.50 1.47 9.27
N PRO A 59 9.82 2.43 10.15
CA PRO A 59 10.50 3.68 9.77
C PRO A 59 11.88 3.49 9.16
N THR A 60 12.67 2.53 9.65
CA THR A 60 14.04 2.32 9.18
C THR A 60 14.11 1.81 7.74
N PHE A 61 13.07 1.12 7.28
CA PHE A 61 13.05 0.45 5.97
C PHE A 61 12.07 1.09 4.97
N SER A 62 11.51 2.26 5.31
CA SER A 62 10.57 3.00 4.48
C SER A 62 11.20 4.29 3.92
N THR A 63 11.04 4.53 2.62
CA THR A 63 11.74 5.60 1.90
C THR A 63 10.86 6.27 0.85
N ILE A 64 11.16 7.54 0.58
CA ILE A 64 10.63 8.32 -0.55
C ILE A 64 11.82 8.92 -1.30
N LYS A 65 11.80 8.82 -2.63
CA LYS A 65 12.72 9.51 -3.54
C LYS A 65 11.90 10.34 -4.53
N VAL A 66 12.28 11.61 -4.67
CA VAL A 66 11.66 12.54 -5.61
C VAL A 66 12.67 12.88 -6.71
N THR A 67 12.24 12.83 -7.96
CA THR A 67 13.08 13.23 -9.10
C THR A 67 12.32 14.17 -10.03
N ASP A 68 13.02 15.09 -10.68
CA ASP A 68 12.45 15.88 -11.77
C ASP A 68 12.43 15.09 -13.10
N ALA A 69 11.95 15.73 -14.17
CA ALA A 69 11.88 15.15 -15.51
C ALA A 69 13.24 14.80 -16.14
N SER A 70 14.34 15.37 -15.64
CA SER A 70 15.71 15.00 -16.07
C SER A 70 16.24 13.77 -15.32
N GLY A 71 15.50 13.27 -14.32
CA GLY A 71 15.95 12.20 -13.43
C GLY A 71 16.80 12.71 -12.26
N THR A 72 16.95 14.02 -12.11
CA THR A 72 17.73 14.62 -11.02
C THR A 72 16.99 14.46 -9.71
N SER A 73 17.68 13.97 -8.68
CA SER A 73 17.11 13.81 -7.34
C SER A 73 16.83 15.17 -6.70
N ILE A 74 15.65 15.30 -6.12
CA ILE A 74 15.18 16.51 -5.44
C ILE A 74 15.22 16.30 -3.94
N GLY A 75 15.69 17.31 -3.21
CA GLY A 75 15.84 17.25 -1.76
C GLY A 75 17.04 16.42 -1.31
N LYS A 76 17.41 16.59 -0.04
CA LYS A 76 18.49 15.84 0.64
C LYS A 76 17.99 15.12 1.89
N GLU A 77 16.79 15.47 2.34
CA GLU A 77 16.19 14.95 3.56
C GLU A 77 15.69 13.52 3.37
N ARG A 78 15.84 12.71 4.41
CA ARG A 78 15.26 11.37 4.45
C ARG A 78 13.76 11.48 4.74
N ALA A 79 13.00 10.53 4.20
CA ALA A 79 11.61 10.38 4.57
C ALA A 79 11.48 10.04 6.06
N LYS A 80 10.40 10.51 6.68
CA LYS A 80 10.07 10.29 8.09
C LYS A 80 8.67 9.69 8.19
N VAL A 81 8.58 8.56 8.87
CA VAL A 81 7.28 8.03 9.31
C VAL A 81 6.81 8.83 10.52
N ASP A 82 5.55 9.22 10.52
CA ASP A 82 4.93 9.98 11.61
C ASP A 82 4.75 9.07 12.84
N ALA A 83 5.31 9.48 13.98
CA ALA A 83 5.22 8.71 15.22
C ALA A 83 3.80 8.67 15.80
N ALA A 84 2.97 9.68 15.52
CA ALA A 84 1.57 9.72 15.95
C ALA A 84 0.63 8.97 14.99
N ASN A 85 1.06 8.77 13.74
CA ASN A 85 0.34 7.98 12.76
C ASN A 85 1.32 7.20 11.85
N PRO A 86 1.72 5.98 12.23
CA PRO A 86 2.74 5.21 11.52
C PRO A 86 2.40 4.83 10.08
N ARG A 87 1.19 5.10 9.61
CA ARG A 87 0.76 4.93 8.21
C ARG A 87 1.14 6.10 7.32
N VAL A 88 1.59 7.20 7.91
CA VAL A 88 1.92 8.44 7.21
C VAL A 88 3.44 8.56 7.12
N MET A 89 3.92 8.76 5.90
CA MET A 89 5.32 9.06 5.63
C MET A 89 5.44 10.39 4.91
N THR A 90 6.39 11.22 5.33
CA THR A 90 6.63 12.54 4.75
C THR A 90 8.08 12.69 4.30
N VAL A 91 8.30 13.51 3.27
CA VAL A 91 9.65 13.94 2.88
C VAL A 91 9.62 15.43 2.56
N ALA A 92 10.53 16.19 3.17
CA ALA A 92 10.67 17.61 2.89
C ALA A 92 11.27 17.80 1.49
N VAL A 93 10.74 18.78 0.75
CA VAL A 93 11.23 19.15 -0.57
C VAL A 93 11.58 20.64 -0.59
N PRO A 94 12.60 21.05 -1.36
CA PRO A 94 12.82 22.48 -1.60
C PRO A 94 11.64 23.05 -2.41
N LYS A 95 11.61 24.37 -2.56
CA LYS A 95 10.70 25.01 -3.50
C LYS A 95 10.90 24.42 -4.91
N LEU A 96 9.83 23.85 -5.45
CA LEU A 96 9.84 23.20 -6.76
C LEU A 96 9.57 24.23 -7.85
N ALA A 97 10.31 24.11 -8.95
CA ALA A 97 10.04 24.87 -10.17
C ALA A 97 8.85 24.26 -10.91
N SER A 98 8.34 24.98 -11.92
CA SER A 98 7.38 24.41 -12.87
C SER A 98 7.99 23.17 -13.52
N GLY A 99 7.24 22.07 -13.54
CA GLY A 99 7.74 20.81 -14.07
C GLY A 99 7.00 19.57 -13.58
N VAL A 100 7.39 18.43 -14.16
CA VAL A 100 6.90 17.11 -13.77
C VAL A 100 7.87 16.50 -12.77
N TYR A 101 7.31 15.92 -11.72
CA TYR A 101 8.05 15.25 -10.65
C TYR A 101 7.56 13.82 -10.50
N ALA A 102 8.50 12.87 -10.41
CA ALA A 102 8.23 11.48 -10.08
C ALA A 102 8.54 11.23 -8.61
N VAL A 103 7.61 10.56 -7.93
CA VAL A 103 7.72 10.18 -6.52
C VAL A 103 7.74 8.67 -6.45
N GLN A 104 8.90 8.14 -6.10
CA GLN A 104 9.14 6.72 -5.89
C GLN A 104 9.12 6.45 -4.39
N TRP A 105 8.42 5.41 -3.98
CA TRP A 105 8.39 4.97 -2.59
C TRP A 105 8.70 3.48 -2.50
N ALA A 106 9.33 3.10 -1.40
CA ALA A 106 9.50 1.71 -0.98
C ALA A 106 9.22 1.66 0.52
N VAL A 107 8.35 0.75 0.94
CA VAL A 107 7.93 0.64 2.33
C VAL A 107 8.07 -0.79 2.83
N MET A 108 8.26 -0.94 4.14
CA MET A 108 8.11 -2.21 4.83
C MET A 108 7.02 -2.05 5.89
N THR A 109 6.07 -2.97 5.95
CA THR A 109 5.01 -2.98 6.97
C THR A 109 5.45 -3.75 8.20
N SER A 110 4.71 -3.60 9.29
CA SER A 110 5.03 -4.23 10.59
C SER A 110 5.16 -5.77 10.56
N ASP A 111 4.54 -6.43 9.58
CA ASP A 111 4.61 -7.86 9.29
C ASP A 111 5.77 -8.24 8.34
N SER A 112 6.71 -7.32 8.08
CA SER A 112 7.90 -7.49 7.24
C SER A 112 7.66 -7.64 5.73
N HIS A 113 6.46 -7.35 5.22
CA HIS A 113 6.23 -7.28 3.78
C HIS A 113 6.80 -5.99 3.19
N LYS A 114 7.48 -6.09 2.04
CA LYS A 114 8.03 -4.94 1.31
C LYS A 114 7.26 -4.68 0.04
N THR A 115 6.82 -3.44 -0.15
CA THR A 115 6.18 -2.99 -1.39
C THR A 115 6.85 -1.72 -1.90
N LYS A 116 6.66 -1.46 -3.19
CA LYS A 116 7.20 -0.27 -3.87
C LYS A 116 6.20 0.24 -4.88
N GLY A 117 6.30 1.51 -5.20
CA GLY A 117 5.51 2.12 -6.25
C GLY A 117 6.04 3.47 -6.66
N THR A 118 5.44 3.99 -7.73
CA THR A 118 5.78 5.29 -8.30
C THR A 118 4.51 6.01 -8.69
N TYR A 119 4.46 7.31 -8.46
CA TYR A 119 3.46 8.19 -9.07
C TYR A 119 4.11 9.48 -9.55
N VAL A 120 3.36 10.28 -10.32
CA VAL A 120 3.82 11.57 -10.84
C VAL A 120 2.88 12.69 -10.44
N PHE A 121 3.40 13.91 -10.30
CA PHE A 121 2.60 15.14 -10.22
C PHE A 121 3.30 16.26 -11.00
N ARG A 122 2.57 17.35 -11.27
CA ARG A 122 3.09 18.51 -11.99
C ARG A 122 2.90 19.79 -11.19
N VAL A 123 3.93 20.63 -11.17
CA VAL A 123 3.86 22.02 -10.70
C VAL A 123 3.72 22.93 -11.93
N LYS A 124 2.85 23.95 -11.86
CA LYS A 124 2.67 24.92 -12.94
C LYS A 124 3.80 25.96 -13.01
#